data_AF-A0A7Y2L008-F1
#
_entry.id   AF-A0A7Y2L008-F1
#
_cell.length_a   1.000
_cell.length_b   1.000
_cell.length_c   1.000
_cell.angle_alpha   90.00
_cell.angle_beta   90.00
_cell.angle_gamma   90.00
#
_symmetry.space_group_name_H-M   'P 1'
#
loop_
_entity.id
_entity.type
_entity.pdbx_description
1 polymer ?
#
loop_
_entity_poly.entity_id
_entity_poly.type
_entity_poly.pdbx_seq_one_letter_code
_entity_poly.pdbx_strand_id
1 'polypeptide(L)' 'WPKDERPLSRSERVELQTLLSQRNYDAGNADGIIGANTRKAIRSAQQALGWPADGYPSHKLLESLRQ' A
#
# COMPACT_ATOMS: atom_id res chain seq x y z
N TRP A 1 11.48 18.61 -3.43
CA TRP A 1 10.34 17.77 -3.06
C TRP A 1 9.46 17.57 -4.29
N PRO A 2 9.18 16.33 -4.72
CA PRO A 2 8.31 16.08 -5.88
C PRO A 2 6.89 16.51 -5.53
N LYS A 3 6.27 17.30 -6.42
CA LYS A 3 5.05 18.09 -6.16
C LYS A 3 3.73 17.30 -6.28
N ASP A 4 3.79 16.00 -6.55
CA ASP A 4 2.64 15.21 -7.02
C ASP A 4 2.13 14.11 -6.06
N GLU A 5 2.85 13.80 -4.98
CA GLU A 5 2.39 12.75 -4.06
C GLU A 5 1.41 13.32 -3.04
N ARG A 6 0.14 13.42 -3.45
CA ARG A 6 -0.96 13.55 -2.49
C ARG A 6 -0.93 12.33 -1.56
N PRO A 7 -1.05 12.52 -0.25
CA PRO A 7 -1.19 11.39 0.67
C PRO A 7 -2.53 10.69 0.39
N LEU A 8 -2.53 9.35 0.43
CA LEU A 8 -3.75 8.57 0.25
C LEU A 8 -4.82 9.00 1.24
N SER A 9 -6.03 9.22 0.73
CA SER A 9 -7.22 9.42 1.55
C SER A 9 -7.50 8.18 2.39
N ARG A 10 -8.31 8.32 3.46
CA ARG A 10 -8.64 7.19 4.32
C ARG A 10 -9.26 6.03 3.54
N SER A 11 -10.15 6.31 2.60
CA SER A 11 -10.79 5.31 1.74
C SER A 11 -9.78 4.57 0.87
N GLU A 12 -8.82 5.29 0.30
CA GLU A 12 -7.75 4.68 -0.51
C GLU A 12 -6.79 3.83 0.32
N ARG A 13 -6.55 4.19 1.59
CA ARG A 13 -5.75 3.36 2.50
C ARG A 13 -6.46 2.07 2.88
N VAL A 14 -7.77 2.12 3.12
CA VAL A 14 -8.62 0.94 3.34
C VAL A 14 -8.59 0.04 2.10
N GLU A 15 -8.73 0.63 0.91
CA GLU A 15 -8.67 -0.09 -0.35
C GLU A 15 -7.29 -0.73 -0.55
N LEU A 16 -6.20 0.01 -0.30
CA LEU A 16 -4.84 -0.52 -0.36
C LEU A 16 -4.66 -1.75 0.53
N GLN A 17 -5.07 -1.66 1.80
CA GLN A 17 -5.03 -2.78 2.74
C GLN A 17 -5.85 -3.97 2.24
N THR A 18 -7.02 -3.72 1.66
CA THR A 18 -7.89 -4.76 1.11
C THR A 18 -7.22 -5.47 -0.08
N LEU A 19 -6.65 -4.72 -1.03
CA LEU A 19 -5.96 -5.26 -2.19
C LEU A 19 -4.68 -6.00 -1.82
N LEU A 20 -3.96 -5.54 -0.80
CA LEU A 20 -2.81 -6.25 -0.24
C LEU A 20 -3.23 -7.62 0.30
N SER A 21 -4.27 -7.66 1.13
CA SER A 21 -4.82 -8.92 1.66
C SER A 21 -5.32 -9.85 0.56
N GLN A 22 -5.94 -9.32 -0.50
CA GLN A 22 -6.37 -10.10 -1.67
C GLN A 22 -5.20 -10.74 -2.42
N ARG A 23 -4.01 -10.11 -2.42
CA ARG A 23 -2.77 -10.66 -3.00
C ARG A 23 -1.96 -11.50 -2.01
N ASN A 24 -2.56 -11.96 -0.92
CA ASN A 24 -1.92 -12.74 0.15
C ASN A 24 -0.80 -11.99 0.90
N TYR A 25 -0.81 -10.65 0.91
CA TYR A 25 0.05 -9.87 1.78
C TYR A 25 -0.68 -9.54 3.09
N ASP A 26 -0.08 -9.88 4.22
CA ASP A 26 -0.67 -9.64 5.55
C ASP A 26 -0.58 -8.15 5.93
N ALA A 27 -1.55 -7.36 5.47
CA ALA A 27 -1.66 -5.94 5.79
C ALA A 27 -2.40 -5.67 7.11
N GLY A 28 -2.93 -6.71 7.76
CA GLY A 28 -3.88 -6.59 8.87
C GLY A 28 -5.28 -6.16 8.42
N ASN A 29 -6.02 -5.53 9.33
CA ASN A 29 -7.38 -5.05 9.07
C ASN A 29 -7.36 -3.83 8.15
N ALA A 30 -8.33 -3.77 7.21
CA ALA A 30 -8.53 -2.63 6.32
C ALA A 30 -9.25 -1.47 7.04
N ASP A 31 -8.60 -0.88 8.03
CA ASP A 31 -9.13 0.21 8.88
C ASP A 31 -8.74 1.63 8.40
N GLY A 32 -7.84 1.70 7.42
CA GLY A 32 -7.26 2.91 6.87
C GLY A 32 -6.08 3.46 7.69
N ILE A 33 -5.60 2.70 8.68
CA ILE A 33 -4.46 3.03 9.54
C ILE A 33 -3.23 2.26 9.04
N ILE A 34 -2.20 3.00 8.62
CA ILE A 34 -0.97 2.40 8.12
C ILE A 34 -0.09 1.99 9.31
N GLY A 35 -0.38 0.82 9.86
CA GLY A 35 0.37 0.20 10.95
C GLY A 35 1.64 -0.52 10.48
N ALA A 36 2.31 -1.19 11.41
CA ALA A 36 3.52 -1.98 11.10
C ALA A 36 3.21 -3.12 10.10
N ASN A 37 2.08 -3.81 10.25
CA ASN A 37 1.65 -4.89 9.35
C ASN A 37 1.37 -4.37 7.95
N THR A 38 0.61 -3.28 7.82
CA THR A 38 0.36 -2.65 6.52
C THR A 38 1.65 -2.20 5.84
N ARG A 39 2.59 -1.58 6.56
CA ARG A 39 3.91 -1.23 5.99
C ARG A 39 4.68 -2.47 5.54
N LYS A 40 4.64 -3.56 6.31
CA LYS A 40 5.29 -4.83 5.94
C LYS A 40 4.68 -5.40 4.66
N ALA A 41 3.35 -5.44 4.55
CA ALA A 41 2.64 -5.86 3.35
C ALA A 41 2.98 -4.99 2.13
N ILE A 42 3.02 -3.67 2.33
CA ILE A 42 3.43 -2.72 1.28
C ILE A 42 4.84 -3.05 0.78
N ARG A 43 5.81 -3.27 1.68
CA ARG A 43 7.19 -3.63 1.28
C ARG A 43 7.20 -4.92 0.47
N SER A 44 6.49 -5.95 0.90
CA SER A 44 6.40 -7.20 0.17
C SER A 44 5.81 -7.02 -1.23
N ALA A 45 4.74 -6.22 -1.35
CA ALA A 45 4.15 -5.89 -2.64
C ALA A 45 5.11 -5.09 -3.53
N GLN A 46 5.81 -4.11 -2.97
CA GLN A 46 6.84 -3.34 -3.69
C GLN A 46 7.98 -4.23 -4.17
N GLN A 47 8.45 -5.16 -3.34
CA GLN A 47 9.48 -6.14 -3.72
C GLN A 47 9.01 -7.03 -4.89
N ALA A 48 7.77 -7.51 -4.83
CA ALA A 48 7.18 -8.31 -5.90
C ALA A 48 7.04 -7.53 -7.22
N LEU A 49 6.83 -6.21 -7.14
CA LEU A 49 6.79 -5.30 -8.29
C LEU A 49 8.19 -4.85 -8.76
N GLY A 50 9.26 -5.27 -8.09
CA GLY A 50 10.64 -4.84 -8.39
C GLY A 50 10.92 -3.37 -8.01
N TRP A 51 10.12 -2.78 -7.13
CA TRP A 51 10.25 -1.41 -6.66
C TRP A 51 11.04 -1.33 -5.35
N PRO A 52 11.53 -0.13 -4.98
CA PRO A 52 12.10 0.10 -3.66
C PRO A 52 11.09 -0.22 -2.56
N ALA A 53 11.45 -1.15 -1.67
CA ALA A 53 10.61 -1.64 -0.58
C ALA A 53 10.64 -0.69 0.63
N ASP A 54 10.29 0.58 0.41
CA ASP A 54 10.30 1.61 1.46
C ASP A 54 9.16 1.43 2.48
N GLY A 55 8.07 0.74 2.09
CA GLY A 55 6.88 0.58 2.93
C GLY A 55 5.94 1.77 2.87
N TYR A 56 6.12 2.66 1.90
CA TYR A 56 5.34 3.88 1.75
C TYR A 56 4.06 3.64 0.95
N PRO A 57 2.89 4.01 1.50
CA PRO A 57 1.62 3.86 0.83
C PRO A 57 1.42 4.98 -0.20
N SER A 58 1.78 4.74 -1.46
CA SER A 58 1.65 5.69 -2.57
C SER A 58 0.45 5.38 -3.47
N HIS A 59 -0.07 6.39 -4.19
CA HIS A 59 -1.10 6.18 -5.23
C HIS A 59 -0.61 5.23 -6.31
N LYS A 60 0.65 5.35 -6.72
CA LYS A 60 1.26 4.47 -7.71
C LYS A 60 1.17 2.98 -7.31
N LEU A 61 1.41 2.68 -6.03
CA LEU A 61 1.25 1.33 -5.50
C LEU A 61 -0.22 0.90 -5.52
N LEU A 62 -1.13 1.75 -5.08
CA LEU A 62 -2.57 1.47 -5.11
C LEU A 62 -3.05 1.15 -6.53
N GLU A 63 -2.67 1.96 -7.52
CA GLU A 63 -3.02 1.75 -8.93
C GLU A 63 -2.42 0.46 -9.47
N SER A 64 -1.17 0.14 -9.14
CA SER A 64 -0.55 -1.13 -9.53
C SER A 64 -1.22 -2.34 -8.91
N LEU A 65 -1.86 -2.17 -7.75
CA LEU A 65 -2.68 -3.19 -7.12
C LEU A 65 -4.13 -3.23 -7.66
N ARG A 66 -4.58 -2.25 -8.45
CA ARG A 66 -5.88 -2.29 -9.14
C ARG A 66 -5.82 -2.96 -10.50
N GLN A 67 -4.64 -2.99 -11.12
CA GLN A 67 -4.36 -3.70 -12.37
C GLN A 67 -4.24 -5.22 -12.12
#